data_AF-M9LAF9-F1
#
_entry.id   AF-M9LAF9-F1
#
_cell.length_a   1.000
_cell.length_b   1.000
_cell.length_c   1.000
_cell.angle_alpha   90.00
_cell.angle_beta   90.00
_cell.angle_gamma   90.00
#
_symmetry.space_group_name_H-M   'P 1'
#
loop_
_entity.id
_entity.type
_entity.pdbx_description
1 polymer ?
#
loop_
_entity_poly.entity_id
_entity_poly.type
_entity_poly.pdbx_seq_one_letter_code
_entity_poly.pdbx_strand_id
1 'polypeptide(L)'
;MIGSIEERHRSREFVDFLKKLDAHYSPELRIQIIVDNHSAPISKEANAYLEGRPDRFEFVFTPKHGSWLNGIESFFAKMTKQVFRHLRVVWKIDKARTLFQE
;
A
#
# COMPACT_ATOMS: atom_id res chain seq x y z
N MET A 1 9.03 1.74 9.84
CA MET A 1 8.09 1.17 8.85
C MET A 1 6.69 1.40 9.39
N ILE A 2 5.84 2.12 8.65
CA ILE A 2 4.43 2.34 9.01
C ILE A 2 3.61 1.39 8.17
N GLY A 3 2.70 0.65 8.79
CA GLY A 3 1.78 -0.26 8.10
C GLY A 3 0.45 -0.30 8.83
N SER A 4 -0.61 -0.59 8.07
CA SER A 4 -1.96 -0.82 8.60
C SER A 4 -2.43 -2.19 8.17
N ILE A 5 -3.06 -2.93 9.09
CA ILE A 5 -3.76 -4.18 8.79
C ILE A 5 -5.25 -3.86 8.89
N GLU A 6 -5.96 -4.02 7.77
CA GLU A 6 -7.37 -3.67 7.67
C GLU A 6 -8.16 -4.91 7.22
N GLU A 7 -9.35 -5.12 7.77
CA GLU A 7 -10.21 -6.25 7.38
C GLU A 7 -10.73 -6.13 5.94
N ARG A 8 -10.83 -4.88 5.44
CA ARG A 8 -11.29 -4.54 4.09
C ARG A 8 -10.34 -3.51 3.47
N HIS A 9 -10.20 -3.58 2.16
CA HIS A 9 -9.31 -2.71 1.37
C HIS A 9 -10.15 -1.78 0.48
N ARG A 10 -10.88 -0.82 1.07
CA ARG A 10 -11.65 0.18 0.31
C ARG A 10 -11.00 1.56 0.43
N SER A 11 -11.56 2.51 -0.31
CA SER A 11 -11.13 3.91 -0.34
C SER A 11 -11.05 4.57 1.04
N ARG A 12 -12.04 4.33 1.92
CA ARG A 12 -12.02 4.88 3.28
C ARG A 12 -10.82 4.39 4.10
N GLU A 13 -10.49 3.10 4.04
CA GLU A 13 -9.35 2.54 4.76
C GLU A 13 -8.03 3.10 4.20
N PHE A 14 -7.98 3.33 2.88
CA PHE A 14 -6.87 4.03 2.24
C PHE A 14 -6.74 5.49 2.70
N VAL A 15 -7.84 6.25 2.77
CA VAL A 15 -7.84 7.63 3.29
C VAL A 15 -7.38 7.68 4.75
N ASP A 16 -7.82 6.73 5.58
CA ASP A 16 -7.37 6.64 6.98
C ASP A 16 -5.87 6.34 7.08
N PHE A 17 -5.31 5.57 6.14
CA PHE A 17 -3.87 5.42 6.03
C PHE A 17 -3.16 6.72 5.63
N LEU A 18 -3.69 7.48 4.66
CA LEU A 18 -3.14 8.79 4.31
C LEU A 18 -3.14 9.77 5.49
N LYS A 19 -4.19 9.77 6.32
CA LYS A 19 -4.24 10.56 7.56
C LYS A 19 -3.14 10.15 8.55
N LYS A 20 -2.88 8.84 8.70
CA LYS A 20 -1.79 8.34 9.55
C LYS A 20 -0.43 8.82 9.05
N LEU A 21 -0.19 8.81 7.73
CA LEU A 21 1.04 9.34 7.14
C LEU A 21 1.17 10.86 7.36
N ASP A 22 0.08 11.59 7.12
CA ASP A 22 0.02 13.05 7.27
C ASP A 22 0.38 13.50 8.70
N ALA A 23 -0.13 12.78 9.70
CA ALA A 23 0.16 13.07 11.10
C ALA A 23 1.57 12.63 11.55
N HIS A 24 2.18 11.67 10.86
CA HIS A 24 3.48 11.13 11.23
C HIS A 24 4.65 11.94 10.70
N TYR A 25 4.55 12.45 9.47
CA TYR A 25 5.63 13.21 8.83
C TYR A 25 5.44 14.72 9.02
N SER A 26 6.55 15.45 9.15
CA SER A 26 6.51 16.91 9.32
C SER A 26 5.69 17.58 8.21
N PRO A 27 4.84 18.59 8.50
CA PRO A 27 4.00 19.28 7.52
C PRO A 27 4.76 19.90 6.35
N GLU A 28 6.01 20.32 6.55
CA GLU A 28 6.86 20.91 5.50
C GLU A 28 7.37 19.90 4.45
N LEU A 29 7.20 18.59 4.69
CA LEU A 29 7.63 17.56 3.75
C LEU A 29 6.54 17.22 2.74
N ARG A 30 6.94 16.97 1.49
CA ARG A 30 6.05 16.34 0.50
C ARG A 30 6.13 14.82 0.62
N ILE A 31 4.99 14.16 0.68
CA ILE A 31 4.91 12.69 0.81
C ILE A 31 4.74 12.10 -0.60
N GLN A 32 5.80 11.51 -1.13
CA GLN A 32 5.74 10.70 -2.35
C GLN A 32 5.29 9.28 -2.03
N ILE A 33 4.22 8.85 -2.69
CA ILE A 33 3.63 7.52 -2.53
C ILE A 33 3.77 6.80 -3.87
N ILE A 34 4.57 5.73 -3.87
CA ILE A 34 4.63 4.80 -4.99
C ILE A 34 3.47 3.82 -4.84
N VAL A 35 2.57 3.78 -5.83
CA VAL A 35 1.39 2.90 -5.82
C VAL A 35 1.43 2.01 -7.04
N ASP A 36 1.04 0.75 -6.85
CA ASP A 36 0.72 -0.14 -7.97
C ASP A 36 -0.56 0.34 -8.66
N ASN A 37 -0.92 -0.24 -9.81
CA ASN A 37 -2.03 0.26 -10.63
C ASN A 37 -3.43 -0.07 -10.05
N HIS A 38 -3.56 -0.23 -8.72
CA HIS A 38 -4.83 -0.50 -8.05
C HIS A 38 -5.73 0.76 -8.04
N SER A 39 -7.04 0.56 -8.06
CA SER A 39 -8.07 1.61 -8.21
C SER A 39 -8.30 2.51 -6.98
N ALA A 40 -7.62 2.26 -5.85
CA ALA A 40 -7.90 2.94 -4.57
C ALA A 40 -7.53 4.44 -4.58
N PRO A 41 -6.36 4.87 -5.10
CA PRO A 41 -6.00 6.28 -5.20
C PRO A 41 -6.87 7.09 -6.18
N ILE A 42 -7.64 6.43 -7.06
CA ILE A 42 -8.46 7.06 -8.11
C ILE A 42 -9.91 7.29 -7.63
N SER A 43 -10.26 6.81 -6.45
CA SER A 43 -11.62 6.92 -5.92
C SER A 43 -12.01 8.36 -5.56
N LYS A 44 -13.31 8.68 -5.70
CA LYS A 44 -13.87 10.01 -5.35
C LYS A 44 -13.56 10.41 -3.90
N GLU A 45 -13.64 9.45 -2.98
CA GLU A 45 -13.38 9.67 -1.56
C GLU A 45 -11.91 10.02 -1.29
N ALA A 46 -10.97 9.33 -1.96
CA ALA A 46 -9.55 9.67 -1.86
C ALA A 46 -9.25 11.05 -2.47
N ASN A 47 -9.80 11.35 -3.64
CA ASN A 47 -9.63 12.66 -4.28
C ASN A 47 -10.17 13.81 -3.41
N ALA A 48 -11.35 13.66 -2.81
CA ALA A 48 -11.91 14.67 -1.91
C ALA A 48 -11.00 14.93 -0.69
N TYR A 49 -10.35 13.89 -0.15
CA TYR A 49 -9.39 14.07 0.94
C TYR A 49 -8.11 14.81 0.50
N LEU A 50 -7.63 14.51 -0.72
CA LEU A 50 -6.42 15.10 -1.31
C LEU A 50 -6.62 16.56 -1.73
N GLU A 51 -7.81 16.93 -2.21
CA GLU A 51 -8.16 18.31 -2.57
C GLU A 51 -8.01 19.27 -1.38
N GLY A 52 -8.26 18.81 -0.16
CA GLY A 52 -8.05 19.60 1.06
C GLY A 52 -6.58 19.80 1.45
N ARG A 53 -5.62 19.20 0.73
CA ARG A 53 -4.18 19.18 1.07
C ARG A 53 -3.32 19.32 -0.20
N PRO A 54 -3.40 20.47 -0.90
CA PRO A 54 -2.59 20.71 -2.08
C PRO A 54 -1.10 20.53 -1.75
N ASP A 55 -0.35 19.92 -2.68
CA ASP A 55 1.09 19.66 -2.61
C ASP A 55 1.59 18.75 -1.48
N ARG A 56 0.72 18.26 -0.59
CA ARG A 56 1.11 17.36 0.51
C ARG A 56 1.46 15.95 0.02
N PHE A 57 0.70 15.45 -0.96
CA PHE A 57 0.84 14.08 -1.47
C PHE A 57 1.16 14.09 -2.97
N GLU A 58 2.09 13.23 -3.37
CA GLU A 58 2.43 12.97 -4.77
C GLU A 58 2.36 11.48 -5.06
N PHE A 59 1.51 11.09 -6.02
CA PHE A 59 1.35 9.70 -6.39
C PHE A 59 2.20 9.39 -7.61
N VAL A 60 3.10 8.41 -7.47
CA VAL A 60 3.92 7.88 -8.54
C VAL A 60 3.44 6.47 -8.84
N PHE A 61 2.86 6.27 -10.01
CA PHE A 61 2.36 4.96 -10.42
C PHE A 61 3.48 4.15 -11.07
N THR A 62 3.63 2.90 -10.66
CA THR A 62 4.53 1.98 -11.35
C THR A 62 4.03 1.73 -12.78
N PRO A 63 4.93 1.57 -13.77
CA PRO A 63 4.53 1.21 -15.13
C PRO A 63 3.66 -0.05 -15.15
N LYS A 64 2.67 -0.09 -16.04
CA LYS A 64 1.88 -1.31 -16.26
C LYS A 64 2.81 -2.45 -16.65
N HIS A 65 2.64 -3.62 -16.03
CA HIS A 65 3.52 -4.80 -16.16
C HIS A 65 4.94 -4.64 -15.57
N GLY A 66 5.19 -3.59 -14.79
CA GLY A 66 6.44 -3.34 -14.09
C GLY A 66 6.48 -3.90 -12.66
N SER A 67 5.87 -5.05 -12.38
CA SER A 67 5.84 -5.66 -11.03
C SER A 67 7.25 -5.87 -10.45
N TRP A 68 8.24 -6.13 -11.30
CA TRP A 68 9.65 -6.22 -10.92
C TRP A 68 10.27 -4.92 -10.37
N LEU A 69 9.68 -3.74 -10.66
CA LEU A 69 10.09 -2.46 -10.07
C LEU A 69 9.48 -2.25 -8.69
N ASN A 70 8.49 -3.05 -8.31
CA ASN A 70 7.84 -2.94 -7.02
C ASN A 70 8.75 -3.55 -5.94
N GLY A 71 9.63 -2.73 -5.35
CA GLY A 71 10.55 -3.16 -4.29
C GLY A 71 9.85 -3.85 -3.11
N ILE A 72 8.55 -3.55 -2.90
CA ILE A 72 7.73 -4.20 -1.89
C ILE A 72 7.48 -5.69 -2.20
N GLU A 73 7.33 -6.09 -3.47
CA GLU A 73 7.14 -7.49 -3.87
C GLU A 73 8.40 -8.30 -3.59
N SER A 74 9.56 -7.73 -3.94
CA SER A 74 10.86 -8.33 -3.61
C SER A 74 11.06 -8.49 -2.10
N PHE A 75 10.60 -7.51 -1.31
CA PHE A 75 10.64 -7.56 0.14
C PHE A 75 9.73 -8.67 0.70
N PHE A 76 8.47 -8.75 0.27
CA PHE A 76 7.54 -9.80 0.69
C PHE A 76 7.97 -11.20 0.23
N ALA A 77 8.57 -11.33 -0.97
CA ALA A 77 9.13 -12.59 -1.45
C ALA A 77 10.29 -13.07 -0.57
N LYS A 78 11.19 -12.16 -0.18
CA LYS A 78 12.30 -12.47 0.75
C LYS A 78 11.79 -12.84 2.13
N MET A 79 10.86 -12.06 2.69
CA MET A 79 10.23 -12.39 3.97
C MET A 79 9.55 -13.75 3.90
N THR A 80 8.81 -14.03 2.83
CA THR A 80 8.10 -15.29 2.66
C THR A 80 9.06 -16.48 2.71
N LYS A 81 10.17 -16.38 1.99
CA LYS A 81 11.19 -17.44 1.92
C LYS A 81 11.92 -17.67 3.25
N GLN A 82 12.14 -16.63 4.04
CA GLN A 82 12.89 -16.71 5.30
C GLN A 82 12.01 -17.08 6.50
N VAL A 83 10.80 -16.52 6.55
CA VAL A 83 9.90 -16.55 7.72
C VAL A 83 8.95 -17.75 7.66
N PHE A 84 8.29 -17.99 6.52
CA PHE A 84 7.29 -19.08 6.44
C PHE A 84 7.91 -20.49 6.31
N ARG A 85 9.20 -20.61 6.00
CA ARG A 85 9.87 -21.93 5.98
C ARG A 85 10.01 -22.52 7.40
N HIS A 86 9.99 -21.69 8.43
CA HIS A 86 10.20 -22.10 9.83
C HIS A 86 8.98 -21.91 10.73
N LEU A 87 7.97 -21.15 10.29
CA LEU A 87 6.71 -20.97 11.01
C LEU A 87 5.63 -21.90 10.46
N ARG A 88 5.18 -22.86 11.28
CA ARG A 88 4.02 -23.69 10.98
C ARG A 88 2.75 -22.84 11.21
N VAL A 89 2.39 -22.01 10.23
CA VAL A 89 1.20 -21.15 10.32
C VAL A 89 -0.04 -22.00 10.01
N VAL A 90 -0.79 -22.34 11.06
CA VAL A 90 -2.17 -22.80 10.91
C VAL A 90 -3.00 -21.52 10.82
N TRP A 91 -3.46 -21.14 9.62
CA TRP A 91 -4.75 -20.47 9.32
C TRP A 91 -4.75 -19.79 7.93
N LYS A 92 -5.85 -20.04 7.19
CA LYS A 92 -6.36 -19.45 5.94
C LYS A 92 -5.33 -18.94 4.91
N ILE A 93 -4.70 -19.88 4.21
CA ILE A 93 -3.78 -19.67 3.07
C ILE A 93 -4.51 -19.35 1.75
N ASP A 94 -5.85 -19.35 1.69
CA ASP A 94 -6.55 -19.20 0.40
C ASP A 94 -6.51 -17.79 -0.20
N LYS A 95 -6.25 -16.73 0.58
CA LYS A 95 -6.31 -15.34 0.06
C LYS A 95 -4.95 -14.73 -0.29
N ALA A 96 -3.88 -15.14 0.36
CA ALA A 96 -2.56 -14.57 0.11
C ALA A 96 -1.96 -15.02 -1.23
N ARG A 97 -2.33 -16.22 -1.70
CA ARG A 97 -1.78 -16.79 -2.94
C ARG A 97 -2.35 -16.14 -4.21
N THR A 98 -3.57 -15.63 -4.15
CA THR A 98 -4.24 -14.95 -5.27
C THR A 98 -3.74 -13.51 -5.46
N LEU A 99 -3.22 -12.86 -4.41
CA LEU A 99 -2.80 -11.46 -4.44
C LEU A 99 -1.41 -11.22 -5.05
N PHE A 100 -0.64 -12.27 -5.33
CA PHE A 100 0.72 -12.17 -5.90
C PHE A 100 0.85 -12.88 -7.26
N GLN A 101 -0.25 -13.13 -7.97
CA GLN A 101 -0.25 -13.83 -9.27
C GLN A 101 -0.92 -13.08 -10.44
N GLU A 102 -1.17 -11.78 -10.34
CA GLU A 102 -1.60 -10.97 -11.50
C GLU A 102 -0.65 -9.80 -11.78
#